data_AF-V5RKZ5-F1
#
_entry.id   AF-V5RKZ5-F1
#
_cell.length_a   1.000
_cell.length_b   1.000
_cell.length_c   1.000
_cell.angle_alpha   90.00
_cell.angle_beta   90.00
_cell.angle_gamma   90.00
#
_symmetry.space_group_name_H-M   'P 1'
#
loop_
_entity.id
_entity.type
_entity.pdbx_description
1 polymer ?
#
loop_
_entity_poly.entity_id
_entity_poly.type
_entity_poly.pdbx_seq_one_letter_code
_entity_poly.pdbx_strand_id
1 'polypeptide(L)'
;MKEIHQIKYEQIIINRVNTVYQNFRENVRNDFLVPKNILESFESLQTFSKRADIEQFGIGLDKTLNDWKTINENSEQLIIINHFLSILQNAVIVLLSIDTNLKNEKLGTSIIKDKAGVDVVFATAVQAVGFKSNELLEKYEKLDLKKDEKNLFKNLNDHIIHITNLDSHGAFSKVVENILEFNLRYNKAYKELSIHNTDDLSQKRIELFMDYMNTYYLFYFLLDLLLQYPLNEGMMTNTQYTNLIPNINLYN
;
A
#
# COMPACT_ATOMS: atom_id res chain seq x y z
N MET A 1 -19.45 17.99 -20.29
CA MET A 1 -18.72 17.61 -19.05
C MET A 1 -17.55 18.55 -18.91
N LYS A 2 -17.20 19.01 -17.71
CA LYS A 2 -16.04 19.91 -17.54
C LYS A 2 -14.77 19.07 -17.64
N GLU A 3 -13.94 19.35 -18.64
CA GLU A 3 -12.60 18.75 -18.77
C GLU A 3 -11.74 19.15 -17.57
N ILE A 4 -10.88 18.23 -17.13
CA ILE A 4 -9.92 18.44 -16.05
C ILE A 4 -8.49 18.24 -16.58
N HIS A 5 -7.49 18.66 -15.81
CA HIS A 5 -6.12 18.29 -16.10
C HIS A 5 -5.97 16.76 -16.01
N GLN A 6 -5.35 16.19 -17.06
CA GLN A 6 -5.29 14.74 -17.24
C GLN A 6 -4.50 14.05 -16.12
N ILE A 7 -5.07 12.98 -15.56
CA ILE A 7 -4.41 12.14 -14.55
C ILE A 7 -3.99 10.82 -15.22
N LYS A 8 -2.68 10.63 -15.37
CA LYS A 8 -2.06 9.40 -15.90
C LYS A 8 -1.79 8.41 -14.76
N TYR A 9 -2.86 7.84 -14.19
CA TYR A 9 -2.81 7.05 -12.95
C TYR A 9 -1.80 5.89 -13.02
N GLU A 10 -1.69 5.20 -14.16
CA GLU A 10 -0.71 4.13 -14.34
C GLU A 10 0.73 4.64 -14.19
N GLN A 11 1.05 5.74 -14.87
CA GLN A 11 2.40 6.32 -14.80
C GLN A 11 2.72 6.82 -13.39
N ILE A 12 1.74 7.40 -12.68
CA ILE A 12 1.92 7.86 -11.29
C ILE A 12 2.33 6.70 -10.39
N ILE A 13 1.60 5.57 -10.46
CA ILE A 13 1.91 4.37 -9.67
C ILE A 13 3.26 3.78 -10.08
N ILE A 14 3.52 3.62 -11.38
CA ILE A 14 4.80 3.08 -11.88
C ILE A 14 5.97 3.93 -11.39
N ASN A 15 5.88 5.26 -11.47
CA ASN A 15 6.92 6.17 -11.01
C ASN A 15 7.20 5.98 -9.51
N ARG A 16 6.15 5.83 -8.72
CA ARG A 16 6.27 5.63 -7.27
C ARG A 16 6.94 4.31 -6.93
N VAL A 17 6.51 3.22 -7.57
CA VAL A 17 7.09 1.89 -7.38
C VAL A 17 8.55 1.87 -7.85
N ASN A 18 8.87 2.59 -8.93
CA ASN A 18 10.25 2.73 -9.41
C ASN A 18 11.17 3.35 -8.37
N THR A 19 10.74 4.39 -7.66
CA THR A 19 11.55 4.99 -6.59
C THR A 19 11.91 3.97 -5.53
N VAL A 20 10.94 3.17 -5.10
CA VAL A 20 11.16 2.07 -4.13
C VAL A 20 12.08 1.01 -4.71
N TYR A 21 11.86 0.62 -5.96
CA TYR A 21 12.65 -0.41 -6.64
C TYR A 21 14.13 -0.01 -6.78
N GLN A 22 14.43 1.24 -7.16
CA GLN A 22 15.82 1.71 -7.23
C GLN A 22 16.47 1.68 -5.85
N ASN A 23 15.78 2.20 -4.82
CA ASN A 23 16.27 2.14 -3.45
C ASN A 23 16.53 0.68 -3.00
N PHE A 24 15.63 -0.25 -3.30
CA PHE A 24 15.82 -1.66 -2.99
C PHE A 24 17.02 -2.25 -3.74
N ARG A 25 17.08 -2.05 -5.06
CA ARG A 25 18.12 -2.58 -5.94
C ARG A 25 19.52 -2.12 -5.55
N GLU A 26 19.66 -0.86 -5.15
CA GLU A 26 20.94 -0.27 -4.75
C GLU A 26 21.44 -0.80 -3.40
N ASN A 27 20.53 -1.10 -2.47
CA ASN A 27 20.90 -1.36 -1.07
C ASN A 27 20.81 -2.84 -0.65
N VAL A 28 19.98 -3.64 -1.31
CA VAL A 28 19.65 -5.01 -0.85
C VAL A 28 20.87 -5.93 -0.69
N ARG A 29 21.93 -5.73 -1.48
CA ARG A 29 23.15 -6.55 -1.38
C ARG A 29 23.98 -6.28 -0.12
N ASN A 30 23.70 -5.19 0.60
CA ASN A 30 24.38 -4.87 1.86
C ASN A 30 23.87 -5.74 3.01
N ASP A 31 22.60 -6.17 2.95
CA ASP A 31 21.94 -6.91 4.03
C ASP A 31 21.64 -8.37 3.66
N PHE A 32 21.54 -8.70 2.37
CA PHE A 32 21.08 -10.01 1.91
C PHE A 32 22.01 -10.70 0.92
N LEU A 33 22.06 -12.03 1.03
CA LEU A 33 22.45 -12.92 -0.06
C LEU A 33 21.27 -13.03 -1.03
N VAL A 34 21.30 -12.21 -2.08
CA VAL A 34 20.20 -12.09 -3.04
C VAL A 34 20.11 -13.33 -3.95
N PRO A 35 18.91 -13.91 -4.15
CA PRO A 35 18.69 -15.03 -5.06
C PRO A 35 19.11 -14.72 -6.50
N LYS A 36 19.67 -15.72 -7.21
CA LYS A 36 20.26 -15.55 -8.55
C LYS A 36 19.29 -14.96 -9.58
N ASN A 37 18.05 -15.43 -9.60
CA ASN A 37 17.03 -14.94 -10.53
C ASN A 37 16.64 -13.47 -10.26
N ILE A 38 16.71 -13.00 -9.01
CA ILE A 38 16.51 -11.60 -8.67
C ILE A 38 17.70 -10.76 -9.14
N LEU A 39 18.93 -11.27 -9.01
CA LEU A 39 20.12 -10.63 -9.57
C LEU A 39 20.01 -10.49 -11.10
N GLU A 40 19.62 -11.54 -11.81
CA GLU A 40 19.39 -11.52 -13.26
C GLU A 40 18.27 -10.53 -13.64
N SER A 41 17.23 -10.43 -12.80
CA SER A 41 16.17 -9.44 -12.98
C SER A 41 16.67 -8.01 -12.82
N PHE A 42 17.54 -7.73 -11.84
CA PHE A 42 18.14 -6.39 -11.66
C PHE A 42 19.05 -5.96 -12.81
N GLU A 43 19.63 -6.90 -13.55
CA GLU A 43 20.44 -6.62 -14.73
C GLU A 43 19.58 -6.31 -15.95
N SER A 44 18.55 -7.14 -16.19
CA SER A 44 17.66 -7.03 -17.35
C SER A 44 16.60 -5.95 -17.21
N LEU A 45 16.16 -5.64 -15.99
CA LEU A 45 15.07 -4.70 -15.70
C LEU A 45 15.60 -3.53 -14.89
N GLN A 46 16.23 -2.56 -15.55
CA GLN A 46 16.80 -1.39 -14.88
C GLN A 46 15.74 -0.52 -14.22
N THR A 47 14.55 -0.40 -14.82
CA THR A 47 13.41 0.39 -14.35
C THR A 47 12.11 -0.26 -14.80
N PHE A 48 11.04 -0.10 -14.05
CA PHE A 48 9.69 -0.42 -14.50
C PHE A 48 9.16 0.65 -15.47
N SER A 49 8.65 0.22 -16.61
CA SER A 49 8.11 1.11 -17.65
C SER A 49 6.60 0.95 -17.84
N LYS A 50 6.08 -0.22 -17.48
CA LYS A 50 4.68 -0.64 -17.63
C LYS A 50 4.27 -1.55 -16.46
N ARG A 51 2.98 -1.68 -16.20
CA ARG A 51 2.44 -2.60 -15.17
C ARG A 51 3.02 -4.01 -15.25
N ALA A 52 3.16 -4.55 -16.46
CA ALA A 52 3.67 -5.90 -16.68
C ALA A 52 5.09 -6.11 -16.13
N ASP A 53 5.91 -5.06 -16.06
CA ASP A 53 7.26 -5.17 -15.50
C ASP A 53 7.21 -5.38 -13.97
N ILE A 54 6.29 -4.68 -13.29
CA ILE A 54 6.03 -4.81 -11.85
C ILE A 54 5.49 -6.21 -11.56
N GLU A 55 4.55 -6.71 -12.36
CA GLU A 55 3.98 -8.04 -12.23
C GLU A 55 5.05 -9.13 -12.38
N GLN A 56 5.85 -9.08 -13.44
CA GLN A 56 6.90 -10.07 -13.70
C GLN A 56 7.95 -10.09 -12.60
N PHE A 57 8.41 -8.93 -12.16
CA PHE A 57 9.35 -8.83 -11.06
C PHE A 57 8.73 -9.34 -9.74
N GLY A 58 7.49 -8.95 -9.44
CA GLY A 58 6.77 -9.40 -8.25
C GLY A 58 6.58 -10.92 -8.19
N ILE A 59 6.24 -11.56 -9.32
CA ILE A 59 6.15 -13.03 -9.44
C ILE A 59 7.52 -13.66 -9.20
N GLY A 60 8.59 -13.06 -9.73
CA GLY A 60 9.96 -13.50 -9.50
C GLY A 60 10.35 -13.44 -8.02
N LEU A 61 10.00 -12.34 -7.36
CA LEU A 61 10.26 -12.11 -5.94
C LEU A 61 9.50 -13.11 -5.06
N ASP A 62 8.20 -13.28 -5.28
CA ASP A 62 7.34 -14.20 -4.53
C ASP A 62 7.86 -15.65 -4.57
N LYS A 63 8.24 -16.13 -5.76
CA LYS A 63 8.82 -17.48 -5.94
C LYS A 63 10.12 -17.71 -5.20
N THR A 64 10.80 -16.65 -4.79
CA THR A 64 12.12 -16.71 -4.13
C THR A 64 12.08 -16.43 -2.65
N LEU A 65 10.92 -16.20 -2.04
CA LEU A 65 10.83 -15.77 -0.63
C LEU A 65 11.64 -16.67 0.32
N ASN A 66 11.66 -17.98 0.07
CA ASN A 66 12.39 -18.95 0.88
C ASN A 66 13.91 -19.01 0.59
N ASP A 67 14.37 -18.42 -0.50
CA ASP A 67 15.76 -18.42 -0.93
C ASP A 67 16.56 -17.23 -0.38
N TRP A 68 15.86 -16.21 0.14
CA TRP A 68 16.48 -15.03 0.75
C TRP A 68 17.18 -15.39 2.06
N LYS A 69 18.43 -14.94 2.20
CA LYS A 69 19.22 -15.10 3.43
C LYS A 69 19.83 -13.79 3.83
N THR A 70 19.85 -13.50 5.13
CA THR A 70 20.49 -12.30 5.67
C THR A 70 21.98 -12.56 5.88
N ILE A 71 22.80 -11.54 5.64
CA ILE A 71 24.27 -11.64 5.76
C ILE A 71 24.71 -11.72 7.23
N ASN A 72 23.98 -11.04 8.12
CA ASN A 72 24.25 -10.93 9.55
C ASN A 72 23.48 -11.94 10.42
N GLU A 73 22.82 -12.93 9.80
CA GLU A 73 21.96 -13.92 10.46
C GLU A 73 20.72 -13.36 11.18
N ASN A 74 20.42 -12.05 11.07
CA ASN A 74 19.23 -11.45 11.64
C ASN A 74 18.00 -11.69 10.75
N SER A 75 17.29 -12.79 10.97
CA SER A 75 16.10 -13.17 10.20
C SER A 75 14.96 -12.12 10.19
N GLU A 76 14.91 -11.20 11.16
CA GLU A 76 13.88 -10.15 11.20
C GLU A 76 13.98 -9.20 10.02
N GLN A 77 15.19 -9.02 9.45
CA GLN A 77 15.39 -8.18 8.27
C GLN A 77 14.60 -8.69 7.04
N LEU A 78 14.21 -9.97 7.00
CA LEU A 78 13.36 -10.51 5.92
C LEU A 78 12.02 -9.76 5.79
N ILE A 79 11.59 -9.02 6.82
CA ILE A 79 10.42 -8.14 6.73
C ILE A 79 10.53 -7.14 5.58
N ILE A 80 11.75 -6.68 5.23
CA ILE A 80 11.99 -5.75 4.12
C ILE A 80 11.52 -6.37 2.79
N ILE A 81 11.76 -7.67 2.59
CA ILE A 81 11.33 -8.39 1.39
C ILE A 81 9.80 -8.45 1.32
N ASN A 82 9.14 -8.65 2.47
CA ASN A 82 7.68 -8.67 2.55
C ASN A 82 7.06 -7.28 2.30
N HIS A 83 7.67 -6.21 2.83
CA HIS A 83 7.28 -4.84 2.50
C HIS A 83 7.38 -4.61 0.99
N PHE A 84 8.51 -4.98 0.38
CA PHE A 84 8.70 -4.77 -1.04
C PHE A 84 7.70 -5.55 -1.89
N LEU A 85 7.47 -6.83 -1.58
CA LEU A 85 6.45 -7.63 -2.25
C LEU A 85 5.05 -7.02 -2.09
N SER A 86 4.70 -6.55 -0.90
CA SER A 86 3.39 -5.93 -0.64
C SER A 86 3.22 -4.63 -1.43
N ILE A 87 4.27 -3.84 -1.61
CA ILE A 87 4.26 -2.65 -2.46
C ILE A 87 3.98 -3.02 -3.92
N LEU A 88 4.67 -4.02 -4.46
CA LEU A 88 4.50 -4.47 -5.85
C LEU A 88 3.08 -5.01 -6.08
N GLN A 89 2.61 -5.88 -5.20
CA GLN A 89 1.27 -6.48 -5.29
C GLN A 89 0.17 -5.41 -5.23
N ASN A 90 0.25 -4.49 -4.26
CA ASN A 90 -0.78 -3.47 -4.09
C ASN A 90 -0.79 -2.43 -5.23
N ALA A 91 0.37 -2.11 -5.79
CA ALA A 91 0.44 -1.30 -7.01
C ALA A 91 -0.37 -1.93 -8.16
N VAL A 92 -0.17 -3.23 -8.40
CA VAL A 92 -0.91 -3.97 -9.44
C VAL A 92 -2.40 -4.05 -9.12
N ILE A 93 -2.78 -4.33 -7.86
CA ILE A 93 -4.18 -4.40 -7.43
C ILE A 93 -4.90 -3.07 -7.70
N VAL A 94 -4.30 -1.93 -7.34
CA VAL A 94 -4.92 -0.61 -7.59
C VAL A 94 -5.10 -0.35 -9.07
N LEU A 95 -4.07 -0.64 -9.89
CA LEU A 95 -4.14 -0.46 -11.34
C LEU A 95 -5.27 -1.29 -11.96
N LEU A 96 -5.35 -2.57 -11.61
CA LEU A 96 -6.39 -3.47 -12.12
C LEU A 96 -7.79 -3.06 -11.64
N SER A 97 -7.92 -2.61 -10.39
CA SER A 97 -9.21 -2.18 -9.82
C SER A 97 -9.75 -0.95 -10.54
N ILE A 98 -8.89 0.06 -10.77
CA ILE A 98 -9.27 1.27 -11.50
C ILE A 98 -9.58 0.94 -12.96
N ASP A 99 -8.74 0.14 -13.64
CA ASP A 99 -9.01 -0.29 -15.02
C ASP A 99 -10.37 -0.98 -15.16
N THR A 100 -10.69 -1.86 -14.22
CA THR A 100 -11.94 -2.64 -14.22
C THR A 100 -13.13 -1.71 -13.99
N ASN A 101 -13.06 -0.82 -13.01
CA ASN A 101 -14.16 0.09 -12.71
C ASN A 101 -14.38 1.15 -13.81
N LEU A 102 -13.31 1.68 -14.42
CA LEU A 102 -13.42 2.57 -15.58
C LEU A 102 -14.09 1.86 -16.76
N LYS A 103 -13.72 0.60 -17.04
CA LYS A 103 -14.36 -0.21 -18.09
C LYS A 103 -15.84 -0.47 -17.80
N ASN A 104 -16.19 -0.77 -16.56
CA ASN A 104 -17.58 -1.00 -16.14
C ASN A 104 -18.45 0.26 -16.37
N GLU A 105 -17.89 1.44 -16.11
CA GLU A 105 -18.54 2.73 -16.39
C GLU A 105 -18.41 3.19 -17.85
N LYS A 106 -17.85 2.35 -18.74
CA LYS A 106 -17.64 2.63 -20.17
C LYS A 106 -16.78 3.88 -20.42
N LEU A 107 -15.86 4.18 -19.50
CA LEU A 107 -14.87 5.24 -19.61
C LEU A 107 -13.57 4.69 -20.22
N GLY A 108 -12.79 5.59 -20.84
CA GLY A 108 -11.48 5.23 -21.39
C GLY A 108 -10.49 4.85 -20.29
N THR A 109 -9.75 3.76 -20.48
CA THR A 109 -8.64 3.38 -19.61
C THR A 109 -7.35 4.08 -20.02
N SER A 110 -6.34 4.12 -19.15
CA SER A 110 -5.02 4.77 -19.28
C SER A 110 -4.92 6.22 -18.79
N ILE A 111 -5.96 7.05 -18.99
CA ILE A 111 -5.94 8.47 -18.56
C ILE A 111 -7.33 8.88 -18.10
N ILE A 112 -7.41 9.50 -16.92
CA ILE A 112 -8.63 10.16 -16.43
C ILE A 112 -8.64 11.59 -16.96
N LYS A 113 -9.70 11.96 -17.70
CA LYS A 113 -9.82 13.26 -18.39
C LYS A 113 -11.04 14.08 -17.98
N ASP A 114 -11.94 13.48 -17.22
CA ASP A 114 -13.18 14.09 -16.78
C ASP A 114 -13.49 13.74 -15.31
N LYS A 115 -14.51 14.40 -14.77
CA LYS A 115 -14.95 14.20 -13.39
C LYS A 115 -15.53 12.81 -13.13
N ALA A 116 -16.15 12.18 -14.13
CA ALA A 116 -16.70 10.84 -13.96
C ALA A 116 -15.58 9.82 -13.69
N GLY A 117 -14.44 9.96 -14.37
CA GLY A 117 -13.27 9.14 -14.08
C GLY A 117 -12.66 9.42 -12.70
N VAL A 118 -12.74 10.67 -12.20
CA VAL A 118 -12.36 10.99 -10.81
C VAL A 118 -13.31 10.30 -9.82
N ASP A 119 -14.61 10.37 -10.06
CA ASP A 119 -15.63 9.72 -9.22
C ASP A 119 -15.40 8.19 -9.16
N VAL A 120 -14.98 7.57 -10.27
CA VAL A 120 -14.58 6.15 -10.30
C VAL A 120 -13.39 5.87 -9.38
N VAL A 121 -12.37 6.73 -9.36
CA VAL A 121 -11.24 6.55 -8.43
C VAL A 121 -11.69 6.66 -6.98
N PHE A 122 -12.54 7.65 -6.66
CA PHE A 122 -13.13 7.79 -5.33
C PHE A 122 -13.97 6.57 -4.93
N ALA A 123 -14.87 6.11 -5.80
CA ALA A 123 -15.69 4.93 -5.56
C ALA A 123 -14.82 3.67 -5.35
N THR A 124 -13.78 3.50 -6.16
CA THR A 124 -12.81 2.39 -6.02
C THR A 124 -12.12 2.43 -4.65
N ALA A 125 -11.70 3.62 -4.21
CA ALA A 125 -11.08 3.78 -2.89
C ALA A 125 -12.04 3.48 -1.75
N VAL A 126 -13.29 3.95 -1.82
CA VAL A 126 -14.33 3.66 -0.82
C VAL A 126 -14.59 2.16 -0.71
N GLN A 127 -14.72 1.47 -1.85
CA GLN A 127 -14.89 0.02 -1.89
C GLN A 127 -13.71 -0.72 -1.26
N ALA A 128 -12.49 -0.34 -1.63
CA ALA A 128 -11.27 -0.93 -1.08
C ALA A 128 -11.17 -0.71 0.44
N VAL A 129 -11.46 0.51 0.92
CA VAL A 129 -11.46 0.85 2.34
C VAL A 129 -12.49 0.01 3.10
N GLY A 130 -13.73 -0.08 2.61
CA GLY A 130 -14.77 -0.88 3.24
C GLY A 130 -14.44 -2.36 3.28
N PHE A 131 -13.98 -2.94 2.16
CA PHE A 131 -13.62 -4.35 2.08
C PHE A 131 -12.47 -4.70 3.02
N LYS A 132 -11.35 -3.96 2.96
CA LYS A 132 -10.19 -4.20 3.83
C LYS A 132 -10.49 -3.95 5.30
N SER A 133 -11.34 -2.98 5.61
CA SER A 133 -11.77 -2.75 7.00
C SER A 133 -12.49 -3.97 7.58
N ASN A 134 -13.40 -4.59 6.84
CA ASN A 134 -14.09 -5.79 7.31
C ASN A 134 -13.12 -6.98 7.44
N GLU A 135 -12.28 -7.22 6.44
CA GLU A 135 -11.27 -8.31 6.47
C GLU A 135 -10.35 -8.22 7.70
N LEU A 136 -9.88 -7.00 8.02
CA LEU A 136 -9.01 -6.77 9.17
C LEU A 136 -9.73 -6.95 10.51
N LEU A 137 -11.00 -6.55 10.63
CA LEU A 137 -11.78 -6.78 11.86
C LEU A 137 -12.02 -8.27 12.10
N GLU A 138 -12.43 -8.99 11.05
CA GLU A 138 -12.63 -10.44 11.12
C GLU A 138 -11.33 -11.15 11.54
N LYS A 139 -10.19 -10.71 11.00
CA LYS A 139 -8.87 -11.23 11.36
C LYS A 139 -8.51 -10.94 12.81
N TYR A 140 -8.70 -9.70 13.27
CA TYR A 140 -8.43 -9.28 14.65
C TYR A 140 -9.25 -10.09 15.66
N GLU A 141 -10.52 -10.35 15.34
CA GLU A 141 -11.41 -11.21 16.13
C GLU A 141 -10.95 -12.66 16.15
N LYS A 142 -10.67 -13.23 14.97
CA LYS A 142 -10.21 -14.62 14.83
C LYS A 142 -8.92 -14.91 15.61
N LEU A 143 -8.01 -13.93 15.67
CA LEU A 143 -6.76 -14.05 16.41
C LEU A 143 -6.92 -13.85 17.93
N ASP A 144 -8.13 -13.49 18.40
CA ASP A 144 -8.45 -13.21 19.80
C ASP A 144 -7.59 -12.07 20.39
N LEU A 145 -7.20 -11.11 19.55
CA LEU A 145 -6.35 -9.97 19.94
C LEU A 145 -7.12 -8.89 20.69
N LYS A 146 -8.45 -9.03 20.85
CA LYS A 146 -9.28 -8.23 21.77
C LYS A 146 -8.83 -8.37 23.23
N LYS A 147 -8.20 -9.50 23.58
CA LYS A 147 -7.67 -9.79 24.93
C LYS A 147 -6.22 -9.34 25.10
N ASP A 148 -5.64 -8.69 24.09
CA ASP A 148 -4.27 -8.21 24.17
C ASP A 148 -4.16 -7.03 25.14
N GLU A 149 -3.64 -7.29 26.35
CA GLU A 149 -3.43 -6.27 27.38
C GLU A 149 -2.46 -5.17 26.93
N LYS A 150 -1.56 -5.48 25.98
CA LYS A 150 -0.64 -4.48 25.41
C LYS A 150 -1.34 -3.49 24.49
N ASN A 151 -2.53 -3.82 23.99
CA ASN A 151 -3.39 -2.94 23.18
C ASN A 151 -2.71 -2.33 21.93
N LEU A 152 -1.70 -2.98 21.35
CA LEU A 152 -0.88 -2.40 20.26
C LEU A 152 -1.72 -1.98 19.05
N PHE A 153 -2.73 -2.78 18.71
CA PHE A 153 -3.59 -2.51 17.56
C PHE A 153 -4.94 -1.90 17.94
N LYS A 154 -5.18 -1.59 19.21
CA LYS A 154 -6.50 -1.12 19.66
C LYS A 154 -6.93 0.15 18.95
N ASN A 155 -6.07 1.17 18.93
CA ASN A 155 -6.39 2.44 18.24
C ASN A 155 -6.66 2.23 16.75
N LEU A 156 -5.88 1.37 16.09
CA LEU A 156 -6.07 1.06 14.68
C LEU A 156 -7.41 0.35 14.46
N ASN A 157 -7.76 -0.63 15.30
CA ASN A 157 -9.05 -1.32 15.20
C ASN A 157 -10.25 -0.44 15.54
N ASP A 158 -10.16 0.42 16.55
CA ASP A 158 -11.23 1.35 16.88
C ASP A 158 -11.54 2.28 15.69
N HIS A 159 -10.52 2.67 14.93
CA HIS A 159 -10.70 3.41 13.67
C HIS A 159 -11.36 2.56 12.58
N ILE A 160 -10.94 1.31 12.42
CA ILE A 160 -11.54 0.40 11.44
C ILE A 160 -13.01 0.14 11.77
N ILE A 161 -13.36 -0.05 13.05
CA ILE A 161 -14.75 -0.13 13.52
C ILE A 161 -15.51 1.16 13.19
N HIS A 162 -14.90 2.32 13.36
CA HIS A 162 -15.54 3.58 12.96
C HIS A 162 -15.86 3.59 11.45
N ILE A 163 -14.90 3.19 10.61
CA ILE A 163 -15.07 3.13 9.15
C ILE A 163 -16.24 2.19 8.77
N THR A 164 -16.32 0.99 9.34
CA THR A 164 -17.36 0.02 8.98
C THR A 164 -18.77 0.43 9.40
N ASN A 165 -18.88 1.38 10.34
CA ASN A 165 -20.16 1.94 10.78
C ASN A 165 -20.58 3.21 10.01
N LEU A 166 -19.77 3.70 9.07
CA LEU A 166 -20.16 4.82 8.23
C LEU A 166 -21.24 4.40 7.23
N ASP A 167 -22.22 5.29 7.01
CA ASP A 167 -23.10 5.17 5.87
C ASP A 167 -22.36 5.47 4.56
N SER A 168 -22.98 5.19 3.41
CA SER A 168 -22.31 5.34 2.11
C SER A 168 -21.87 6.78 1.83
N HIS A 169 -22.64 7.78 2.28
CA HIS A 169 -22.29 9.18 2.08
C HIS A 169 -21.12 9.62 2.96
N GLY A 170 -21.12 9.22 4.23
CA GLY A 170 -20.02 9.41 5.17
C GLY A 170 -18.74 8.73 4.70
N ALA A 171 -18.83 7.49 4.22
CA ALA A 171 -17.70 6.75 3.67
C ALA A 171 -17.06 7.46 2.48
N PHE A 172 -17.88 7.98 1.55
CA PHE A 172 -17.40 8.71 0.39
C PHE A 172 -16.77 10.07 0.77
N SER A 173 -17.46 10.86 1.59
CA SER A 173 -16.99 12.19 1.98
C SER A 173 -15.71 12.17 2.83
N LYS A 174 -15.50 11.12 3.62
CA LYS A 174 -14.34 10.97 4.52
C LYS A 174 -13.26 10.03 3.99
N VAL A 175 -13.34 9.53 2.76
CA VAL A 175 -12.40 8.48 2.27
C VAL A 175 -10.92 8.87 2.41
N VAL A 176 -10.57 10.12 2.08
CA VAL A 176 -9.21 10.65 2.21
C VAL A 176 -8.78 10.71 3.67
N GLU A 177 -9.65 11.24 4.55
CA GLU A 177 -9.40 11.33 6.01
C GLU A 177 -9.21 9.93 6.63
N ASN A 178 -10.09 8.99 6.28
CA ASN A 178 -10.05 7.63 6.79
C ASN A 178 -8.76 6.90 6.39
N ILE A 179 -8.31 7.06 5.15
CA ILE A 179 -7.05 6.50 4.68
C ILE A 179 -5.85 7.15 5.40
N LEU A 180 -5.83 8.47 5.53
CA LEU A 180 -4.75 9.18 6.24
C LEU A 180 -4.65 8.72 7.69
N GLU A 181 -5.78 8.65 8.39
CA GLU A 181 -5.84 8.25 9.79
C GLU A 181 -5.44 6.77 9.97
N PHE A 182 -5.84 5.89 9.05
CA PHE A 182 -5.36 4.51 9.03
C PHE A 182 -3.83 4.45 8.90
N ASN A 183 -3.27 5.20 7.94
CA ASN A 183 -1.83 5.23 7.69
C ASN A 183 -1.04 5.76 8.89
N LEU A 184 -1.54 6.79 9.57
CA LEU A 184 -0.94 7.32 10.79
C LEU A 184 -0.97 6.30 11.93
N ARG A 185 -2.12 5.65 12.15
CA ARG A 185 -2.29 4.63 13.19
C ARG A 185 -1.47 3.38 12.91
N TYR A 186 -1.36 2.95 11.66
CA TYR A 186 -0.48 1.87 11.24
C TYR A 186 0.98 2.18 11.60
N ASN A 187 1.49 3.37 11.24
CA ASN A 187 2.86 3.75 11.55
C ASN A 187 3.14 3.80 13.06
N LYS A 188 2.15 4.21 13.87
CA LYS A 188 2.25 4.15 15.33
C LYS A 188 2.30 2.71 15.83
N ALA A 189 1.39 1.85 15.35
CA ALA A 189 1.34 0.45 15.73
C ALA A 189 2.62 -0.31 15.32
N TYR A 190 3.20 0.01 14.16
CA TYR A 190 4.47 -0.56 13.71
C TYR A 190 5.61 -0.22 14.68
N LYS A 191 5.73 1.05 15.07
CA LYS A 191 6.74 1.49 16.04
C LYS A 191 6.55 0.80 17.38
N GLU A 192 5.32 0.74 17.89
CA GLU A 192 5.02 0.05 19.14
C GLU A 192 5.40 -1.44 19.05
N LEU A 193 5.03 -2.13 17.96
CA LEU A 193 5.39 -3.54 17.76
C LEU A 193 6.91 -3.76 17.78
N SER A 194 7.69 -2.87 17.15
CA SER A 194 9.16 -3.00 17.04
C SER A 194 9.91 -2.90 18.36
N ILE A 195 9.32 -2.26 19.39
CA ILE A 195 9.97 -2.08 20.70
C ILE A 195 9.42 -3.02 21.77
N HIS A 196 8.41 -3.84 21.42
CA HIS A 196 7.79 -4.76 22.37
C HIS A 196 8.51 -6.10 22.41
N ASN A 197 8.87 -6.51 23.63
CA ASN A 197 9.40 -7.86 23.88
C ASN A 197 8.40 -8.94 23.46
N THR A 198 8.95 -10.03 22.96
CA THR A 198 8.20 -11.22 22.54
C THR A 198 7.42 -11.84 23.70
N ASP A 199 6.21 -12.29 23.40
CA ASP A 199 5.33 -13.01 24.32
C ASP A 199 4.43 -14.02 23.56
N ASP A 200 3.51 -14.66 24.28
CA ASP A 200 2.62 -15.69 23.74
C ASP A 200 1.68 -15.21 22.62
N LEU A 201 1.47 -13.90 22.49
CA LEU A 201 0.64 -13.29 21.44
C LEU A 201 1.47 -12.73 20.27
N SER A 202 2.80 -12.71 20.36
CA SER A 202 3.67 -12.13 19.33
C SER A 202 3.41 -12.67 17.93
N GLN A 203 3.26 -13.99 17.76
CA GLN A 203 3.00 -14.57 16.43
C GLN A 203 1.68 -14.05 15.83
N LYS A 204 0.62 -13.97 16.64
CA LYS A 204 -0.68 -13.45 16.22
C LYS A 204 -0.60 -11.97 15.86
N ARG A 205 0.18 -11.20 16.63
CA ARG A 205 0.40 -9.78 16.35
C ARG A 205 1.15 -9.58 15.04
N ILE A 206 2.18 -10.39 14.78
CA ILE A 206 2.92 -10.37 13.51
C ILE A 206 1.99 -10.74 12.36
N GLU A 207 1.19 -11.78 12.49
CA GLU A 207 0.24 -12.20 11.45
C GLU A 207 -0.71 -11.06 11.06
N LEU A 208 -1.36 -10.42 12.04
CA LEU A 208 -2.23 -9.27 11.76
C LEU A 208 -1.47 -8.04 11.25
N PHE A 209 -0.25 -7.83 11.74
CA PHE A 209 0.62 -6.75 11.27
C PHE A 209 0.91 -6.88 9.77
N MET A 210 1.14 -8.10 9.26
CA MET A 210 1.32 -8.32 7.82
C MET A 210 0.10 -7.91 7.02
N ASP A 211 -1.11 -8.20 7.52
CA ASP A 211 -2.37 -7.82 6.87
C ASP A 211 -2.58 -6.28 6.91
N TYR A 212 -2.20 -5.62 8.01
CA TYR A 212 -2.19 -4.16 8.09
C TYR A 212 -1.16 -3.52 7.17
N MET A 213 0.05 -4.07 7.09
CA MET A 213 1.11 -3.60 6.18
C MET A 213 0.66 -3.68 4.73
N ASN A 214 0.01 -4.79 4.34
CA ASN A 214 -0.55 -4.95 3.01
C ASN A 214 -1.62 -3.86 2.74
N THR A 215 -2.56 -3.67 3.67
CA THR A 215 -3.62 -2.66 3.56
C THR A 215 -3.06 -1.23 3.52
N TYR A 216 -2.01 -0.95 4.29
CA TYR A 216 -1.31 0.34 4.29
C TYR A 216 -0.81 0.70 2.89
N TYR A 217 -0.18 -0.23 2.18
CA TYR A 217 0.31 0.03 0.82
C TYR A 217 -0.82 0.18 -0.19
N LEU A 218 -1.90 -0.59 -0.06
CA LEU A 218 -3.11 -0.38 -0.87
C LEU A 218 -3.64 1.06 -0.73
N PHE A 219 -3.82 1.47 0.52
CA PHE A 219 -4.35 2.78 0.87
C PHE A 219 -3.41 3.91 0.47
N TYR A 220 -2.11 3.70 0.61
CA TYR A 220 -1.10 4.63 0.13
C TYR A 220 -1.26 4.94 -1.37
N PHE A 221 -1.35 3.93 -2.23
CA PHE A 221 -1.51 4.14 -3.67
C PHE A 221 -2.85 4.79 -4.03
N LEU A 222 -3.94 4.39 -3.35
CA LEU A 222 -5.24 5.02 -3.53
C LEU A 222 -5.21 6.49 -3.12
N LEU A 223 -4.62 6.82 -1.97
CA LEU A 223 -4.47 8.19 -1.50
C LEU A 223 -3.66 9.02 -2.50
N ASP A 224 -2.55 8.48 -3.01
CA ASP A 224 -1.72 9.15 -4.01
C ASP A 224 -2.57 9.57 -5.22
N LEU A 225 -3.42 8.67 -5.72
CA LEU A 225 -4.32 8.95 -6.84
C LEU A 225 -5.47 9.90 -6.50
N LEU A 226 -6.10 9.76 -5.34
CA LEU A 226 -7.18 10.64 -4.88
C LEU A 226 -6.72 12.10 -4.79
N LEU A 227 -5.46 12.33 -4.41
CA LEU A 227 -4.89 13.67 -4.28
C LEU A 227 -4.40 14.28 -5.60
N GLN A 228 -4.34 13.52 -6.70
CA GLN A 228 -3.90 14.05 -8.00
C GLN A 228 -4.86 15.10 -8.56
N TYR A 229 -6.17 14.88 -8.41
CA TYR A 229 -7.17 15.85 -8.87
C TYR A 229 -7.02 17.21 -8.16
N PRO A 230 -7.08 17.30 -6.82
CA PRO A 230 -6.90 18.58 -6.14
C PRO A 230 -5.51 19.20 -6.37
N LEU A 231 -4.46 18.40 -6.51
CA LEU A 231 -3.12 18.90 -6.84
C LEU A 231 -3.08 19.56 -8.24
N ASN A 232 -3.54 18.84 -9.27
CA ASN A 232 -3.47 19.30 -10.66
C ASN A 232 -4.37 20.50 -10.93
N GLU A 233 -5.47 20.63 -10.20
CA GLU A 233 -6.38 21.78 -10.31
C GLU A 233 -6.01 22.96 -9.40
N GLY A 234 -4.86 22.90 -8.70
CA GLY A 234 -4.38 23.98 -7.84
C GLY A 234 -5.19 24.17 -6.55
N MET A 235 -5.98 23.18 -6.14
CA MET A 235 -6.69 23.16 -4.86
C MET A 235 -5.77 22.77 -3.69
N MET A 236 -4.62 22.17 -4.01
CA MET A 236 -3.59 21.75 -3.07
C MET A 236 -2.21 22.14 -3.59
N THR A 237 -1.33 22.59 -2.68
CA THR A 237 0.09 22.85 -3.00
C THR A 237 0.90 21.56 -3.05
N ASN A 238 2.01 21.57 -3.79
CA ASN A 238 2.93 20.43 -3.80
C ASN A 238 3.50 20.09 -2.41
N THR A 239 3.71 21.10 -1.55
CA THR A 239 4.14 20.91 -0.16
C THR A 239 3.10 20.16 0.66
N GLN A 240 1.81 20.55 0.56
CA GLN A 240 0.72 19.84 1.23
C GLN A 240 0.61 18.40 0.73
N TYR A 241 0.67 18.20 -0.58
CA TYR A 241 0.64 16.87 -1.19
C TYR A 241 1.78 15.98 -0.67
N THR A 242 3.02 16.50 -0.67
CA THR A 242 4.20 15.76 -0.19
C THR A 242 4.11 15.40 1.29
N ASN A 243 3.47 16.26 2.10
CA ASN A 243 3.25 15.96 3.53
C ASN A 243 2.20 14.87 3.76
N LEU A 244 1.23 14.72 2.85
CA LEU A 244 0.16 13.73 2.95
C LEU A 244 0.56 12.37 2.36
N ILE A 245 1.47 12.35 1.38
CA ILE A 245 1.97 11.16 0.72
C ILE A 245 3.42 10.88 1.20
N PRO A 246 3.60 10.13 2.30
CA PRO A 246 4.94 9.88 2.85
C PRO A 246 5.79 9.09 1.86
N ASN A 247 7.08 9.43 1.74
CA ASN A 247 7.96 8.64 0.88
C ASN A 247 8.09 7.21 1.42
N ILE A 248 7.90 6.21 0.57
CA ILE A 248 8.16 4.82 0.94
C ILE A 248 9.66 4.59 0.75
N ASN A 249 10.39 4.49 1.87
CA ASN A 249 11.78 4.08 1.85
C ASN A 249 11.93 2.76 2.61
N LEU A 250 12.51 1.76 1.96
CA LEU A 250 12.77 0.44 2.54
C LEU A 250 14.09 0.40 3.32
N TYR A 251 15.04 1.27 2.95
CA TYR A 251 16.35 1.39 3.59
C TYR A 251 16.57 2.84 4.02
N ASN A 252 16.32 3.12 5.31
CA ASN A 252 16.57 4.39 6.00
C ASN A 252 17.42 4.14 7.24
#